data_AF-A0A4Q2VX39-F1
#
_entry.id   AF-A0A4Q2VX39-F1
#
_cell.length_a   1.000
_cell.length_b   1.000
_cell.length_c   1.000
_cell.angle_alpha   90.00
_cell.angle_beta   90.00
_cell.angle_gamma   90.00
#
_symmetry.space_group_name_H-M   'P 1'
#
loop_
_entity.id
_entity.type
_entity.pdbx_description
1 polymer ?
#
loop_
_entity_poly.entity_id
_entity_poly.type
_entity_poly.pdbx_seq_one_letter_code
_entity_poly.pdbx_strand_id
1 'polypeptide(L)'
;MGSLRFLLFASIATLVSCRDVPDNIKVFKQSIIKQGSCNDTLAEGFHSADGDDGSYVYCGDHLKDYNVIYLQGTKGKLVNMDIDCDGVQGSSADDGRCGSSGDTQSVTSFQDQLKSYGTDQKDLDANIHPYVVFGNVGTKKNWPTFDAQKHGIKPLSVMAVVCGDKMFYGIWGDENGDDGDEAMVGEASISLATACFGDDMNGDNGHDKDDVLYIAFPGSDAVPGEDGADWDAKNFKDFEESLGGVGDKLVARIEDTDSGASCLWPGTWGMGLLVASAMAAMVV
;
A
#
# COMPACT_ATOMS: atom_id res chain seq x y z
N MET A 1 54.13 4.76 27.09
CA MET A 1 53.21 3.61 27.00
C MET A 1 51.79 4.12 27.22
N GLY A 2 51.16 4.65 26.18
CA GLY A 2 49.76 5.10 26.23
C GLY A 2 48.91 4.12 25.43
N SER A 3 48.00 3.42 26.11
CA SER A 3 47.07 2.47 25.48
C SER A 3 45.87 3.25 24.94
N LEU A 4 45.78 3.33 23.61
CA LEU A 4 44.64 3.90 22.90
C LEU A 4 43.53 2.84 22.86
N ARG A 5 42.44 3.09 23.59
CA ARG A 5 41.24 2.23 23.57
C ARG A 5 40.39 2.62 22.37
N PHE A 6 40.36 1.77 21.35
CA PHE A 6 39.36 1.85 20.28
C PHE A 6 38.00 1.39 20.85
N LEU A 7 37.04 2.32 20.90
CA LEU A 7 35.63 2.00 21.10
C LEU A 7 35.06 1.58 19.74
N LEU A 8 34.78 0.29 19.60
CA LEU A 8 34.00 -0.24 18.47
C LEU A 8 32.54 0.19 18.70
N PHE A 9 32.05 1.13 17.89
CA PHE A 9 30.61 1.32 17.74
C PHE A 9 30.09 0.20 16.84
N ALA A 10 29.36 -0.75 17.43
CA ALA A 10 28.60 -1.72 16.68
C ALA A 10 27.35 -1.01 16.13
N SER A 11 27.35 -0.71 14.83
CA SER A 11 26.17 -0.24 14.12
C SER A 11 25.12 -1.35 14.14
N ILE A 12 24.06 -1.18 14.94
CA ILE A 12 22.88 -2.03 14.86
C ILE A 12 22.16 -1.58 13.59
N ALA A 13 22.29 -2.36 12.51
CA ALA A 13 21.43 -2.19 11.34
C ALA A 13 19.98 -2.42 11.83
N THR A 14 19.20 -1.34 11.88
CA THR A 14 17.76 -1.42 12.10
C THR A 14 17.19 -2.17 10.91
N LEU A 15 16.87 -3.46 11.12
CA LEU A 15 16.05 -4.21 10.19
C LEU A 15 14.74 -3.42 10.04
N VAL A 16 14.52 -2.89 8.85
CA VAL A 16 13.19 -2.45 8.41
C VAL A 16 12.34 -3.70 8.50
N SER A 17 11.34 -3.70 9.37
CA SER A 17 10.37 -4.78 9.46
C SER A 17 9.52 -4.72 8.19
N CYS A 18 10.02 -5.28 7.09
CA CYS A 18 9.17 -5.50 5.92
C CYS A 18 8.03 -6.41 6.38
N ARG A 19 6.78 -5.99 6.19
CA ARG A 19 5.66 -6.91 6.40
C ARG A 19 5.73 -7.93 5.27
N ASP A 20 5.89 -9.20 5.64
CA ASP A 20 5.62 -10.28 4.69
C ASP A 20 4.19 -10.10 4.18
N VAL A 21 3.96 -10.34 2.88
CA VAL A 21 2.60 -10.27 2.34
C VAL A 21 1.72 -11.28 3.08
N PRO A 22 0.63 -10.83 3.74
CA PRO A 22 -0.30 -11.74 4.40
C PRO A 22 -0.88 -12.75 3.40
N ASP A 23 -1.15 -13.98 3.84
CA ASP A 23 -1.59 -15.05 2.94
C ASP A 23 -2.88 -14.69 2.20
N ASN A 24 -3.79 -13.97 2.85
CA ASN A 24 -5.01 -13.49 2.23
C ASN A 24 -4.75 -12.53 1.06
N ILE A 25 -3.76 -11.65 1.22
CA ILE A 25 -3.34 -10.71 0.18
C ILE A 25 -2.57 -11.41 -0.93
N LYS A 26 -1.78 -12.46 -0.63
CA LYS A 26 -1.15 -13.30 -1.67
C LYS A 26 -2.22 -13.95 -2.54
N VAL A 27 -3.23 -14.55 -1.93
CA VAL A 27 -4.34 -15.21 -2.65
C VAL A 27 -5.10 -14.18 -3.49
N PHE A 28 -5.42 -13.02 -2.92
CA PHE A 28 -6.07 -11.92 -3.63
C PHE A 28 -5.27 -11.43 -4.84
N LYS A 29 -3.97 -11.17 -4.69
CA LYS A 29 -3.07 -10.80 -5.80
C LYS A 29 -3.09 -11.88 -6.89
N GLN A 30 -3.01 -13.15 -6.51
CA GLN A 30 -3.05 -14.26 -7.47
C GLN A 30 -4.42 -14.42 -8.16
N SER A 31 -5.53 -14.13 -7.48
CA SER A 31 -6.86 -14.17 -8.12
C SER A 31 -6.99 -13.08 -9.18
N ILE A 32 -6.51 -11.86 -8.90
CA ILE A 32 -6.47 -10.75 -9.86
C ILE A 32 -5.64 -11.13 -11.11
N ILE A 33 -4.41 -11.62 -10.89
CA ILE A 33 -3.50 -12.03 -11.98
C ILE A 33 -4.14 -13.14 -12.81
N LYS A 34 -4.72 -14.16 -12.15
CA LYS A 34 -5.36 -15.30 -12.83
C LYS A 34 -6.60 -14.90 -13.60
N GLN A 35 -7.39 -13.94 -13.10
CA GLN A 35 -8.55 -13.42 -13.79
C GLN A 35 -8.16 -12.72 -15.10
N GLY A 36 -7.01 -12.07 -15.10
CA GLY A 36 -6.38 -11.53 -16.30
C GLY A 36 -6.81 -10.11 -16.65
N SER A 37 -8.08 -9.75 -16.44
CA SER A 37 -8.61 -8.41 -16.69
C SER A 37 -9.74 -8.09 -15.73
N CYS A 38 -9.94 -6.80 -15.45
CA CYS A 38 -11.06 -6.31 -14.64
C CYS A 38 -12.42 -6.60 -15.33
N ASN A 39 -13.44 -6.98 -14.55
CA ASN A 39 -14.80 -7.15 -15.08
C ASN A 39 -15.72 -5.93 -14.81
N ASP A 40 -15.53 -5.25 -13.68
CA ASP A 40 -16.24 -4.06 -13.23
C ASP A 40 -15.29 -2.84 -13.27
N THR A 41 -15.03 -2.39 -14.48
CA THR A 41 -14.16 -1.23 -14.75
C THR A 41 -14.83 0.06 -14.27
N LEU A 42 -14.16 0.79 -13.38
CA LEU A 42 -14.64 2.10 -12.90
C LEU A 42 -14.15 3.24 -13.80
N ALA A 43 -12.93 3.14 -14.30
CA ALA A 43 -12.36 4.01 -15.32
C ALA A 43 -11.23 3.29 -16.08
N GLU A 44 -11.02 3.64 -17.34
CA GLU A 44 -10.09 2.99 -18.27
C GLU A 44 -9.34 3.99 -19.15
N GLY A 45 -8.33 3.49 -19.88
CA GLY A 45 -7.50 4.27 -20.80
C GLY A 45 -6.23 4.82 -20.14
N PHE A 46 -5.84 4.28 -18.98
CA PHE A 46 -4.64 4.71 -18.27
C PHE A 46 -3.43 3.91 -18.71
N HIS A 47 -2.27 4.50 -18.47
CA HIS A 47 -0.97 4.00 -18.85
C HIS A 47 -0.17 3.69 -17.58
N SER A 48 0.54 2.58 -17.60
CA SER A 48 1.52 2.23 -16.56
C SER A 48 2.94 2.52 -17.00
N ALA A 49 3.19 2.75 -18.29
CA ALA A 49 4.47 3.24 -18.76
C ALA A 49 4.25 4.03 -20.05
N ASP A 50 5.13 5.01 -20.29
CA ASP A 50 5.11 5.80 -21.52
C ASP A 50 5.07 4.91 -22.78
N GLY A 51 4.07 5.15 -23.62
CA GLY A 51 3.90 4.48 -24.90
C GLY A 51 3.42 3.03 -24.81
N ASP A 52 2.91 2.60 -23.65
CA ASP A 52 2.17 1.33 -23.56
C ASP A 52 0.81 1.39 -24.30
N ASP A 53 0.00 0.34 -24.18
CA ASP A 53 -1.26 0.24 -24.91
C ASP A 53 -2.47 0.90 -24.24
N GLY A 54 -2.27 1.63 -23.12
CA GLY A 54 -3.33 2.32 -22.39
C GLY A 54 -4.37 1.36 -21.78
N SER A 55 -3.99 0.11 -21.52
CA SER A 55 -4.92 -0.95 -21.11
C SER A 55 -5.10 -1.10 -19.59
N TYR A 56 -4.73 -0.08 -18.82
CA TYR A 56 -4.80 -0.08 -17.36
C TYR A 56 -6.05 0.63 -16.87
N VAL A 57 -6.59 0.12 -15.76
CA VAL A 57 -7.90 0.53 -15.24
C VAL A 57 -7.90 0.66 -13.72
N TYR A 58 -8.81 1.51 -13.23
CA TYR A 58 -9.29 1.44 -11.85
C TYR A 58 -10.38 0.36 -11.78
N CYS A 59 -10.10 -0.73 -11.08
CA CYS A 59 -10.97 -1.89 -11.04
C CYS A 59 -11.82 -1.96 -9.76
N GLY A 60 -13.12 -2.16 -9.96
CA GLY A 60 -14.13 -2.24 -8.90
C GLY A 60 -14.68 -3.64 -8.64
N ASP A 61 -14.06 -4.69 -9.18
CA ASP A 61 -14.55 -6.08 -9.06
C ASP A 61 -14.87 -6.49 -7.62
N HIS A 62 -14.09 -5.94 -6.67
CA HIS A 62 -14.18 -6.27 -5.26
C HIS A 62 -14.75 -5.13 -4.39
N LEU A 63 -15.50 -4.20 -4.99
CA LEU A 63 -16.20 -3.15 -4.25
C LEU A 63 -17.34 -3.69 -3.37
N LYS A 64 -17.96 -4.82 -3.75
CA LYS A 64 -19.17 -5.33 -3.10
C LYS A 64 -18.89 -6.35 -2.00
N ASP A 65 -17.83 -7.13 -2.13
CA ASP A 65 -17.46 -8.23 -1.23
C ASP A 65 -16.36 -7.80 -0.23
N TYR A 66 -15.31 -7.13 -0.68
CA TYR A 66 -14.20 -6.68 0.16
C TYR A 66 -14.15 -5.17 0.36
N ASN A 67 -14.97 -4.42 -0.39
CA ASN A 67 -14.95 -2.96 -0.41
C ASN A 67 -13.54 -2.44 -0.69
N VAL A 68 -13.02 -2.78 -1.87
CA VAL A 68 -11.71 -2.33 -2.37
C VAL A 68 -11.76 -1.92 -3.83
N ILE A 69 -10.84 -1.03 -4.20
CA ILE A 69 -10.53 -0.65 -5.58
C ILE A 69 -9.05 -0.92 -5.80
N TYR A 70 -8.66 -1.39 -6.98
CA TYR A 70 -7.25 -1.66 -7.29
C TYR A 70 -6.92 -1.33 -8.74
N LEU A 71 -5.63 -1.15 -9.02
CA LEU A 71 -5.12 -0.96 -10.38
C LEU A 71 -4.85 -2.30 -11.04
N GLN A 72 -5.23 -2.44 -12.31
CA GLN A 72 -4.98 -3.66 -13.08
C GLN A 72 -4.84 -3.35 -14.58
N GLY A 73 -3.88 -4.00 -15.23
CA GLY A 73 -3.78 -4.08 -16.69
C GLY A 73 -4.42 -5.35 -17.26
N THR A 74 -4.22 -5.58 -18.56
CA THR A 74 -4.73 -6.81 -19.21
C THR A 74 -3.77 -7.99 -19.11
N LYS A 75 -4.27 -9.21 -19.35
CA LYS A 75 -3.49 -10.47 -19.35
C LYS A 75 -2.79 -10.76 -18.02
N GLY A 76 -3.35 -10.29 -16.92
CA GLY A 76 -2.87 -10.53 -15.56
C GLY A 76 -1.77 -9.58 -15.12
N LYS A 77 -1.46 -8.56 -15.93
CA LYS A 77 -0.58 -7.46 -15.54
C LYS A 77 -1.18 -6.67 -14.39
N LEU A 78 -0.32 -6.27 -13.46
CA LEU A 78 -0.66 -5.25 -12.47
C LEU A 78 -0.18 -3.91 -13.03
N VAL A 79 0.44 -3.06 -12.23
CA VAL A 79 1.07 -1.81 -12.69
C VAL A 79 2.54 -1.76 -12.25
N ASN A 80 3.28 -0.85 -12.84
CA ASN A 80 4.63 -0.43 -12.47
C ASN A 80 4.63 0.35 -11.14
N MET A 81 5.78 0.95 -10.81
CA MET A 81 5.89 1.97 -9.76
C MET A 81 6.80 3.10 -10.21
N ASP A 82 6.22 4.20 -10.68
CA ASP A 82 6.87 5.49 -10.88
C ASP A 82 7.07 6.23 -9.55
N ILE A 83 7.88 7.29 -9.58
CA ILE A 83 8.38 7.98 -8.39
C ILE A 83 7.79 9.38 -8.28
N ASP A 84 7.03 9.58 -7.22
CA ASP A 84 6.56 10.90 -6.82
C ASP A 84 7.49 11.48 -5.75
N CYS A 85 7.83 12.76 -5.93
CA CYS A 85 8.72 13.52 -5.07
C CYS A 85 8.04 14.77 -4.47
N ASP A 86 6.72 14.87 -4.60
CA ASP A 86 5.94 16.05 -4.23
C ASP A 86 5.85 16.24 -2.70
N GLY A 87 5.51 17.46 -2.29
CA GLY A 87 5.34 17.83 -0.89
C GLY A 87 6.59 18.50 -0.28
N VAL A 88 6.93 18.14 0.96
CA VAL A 88 8.02 18.78 1.72
C VAL A 88 9.38 18.53 1.05
N GLN A 89 10.05 19.62 0.68
CA GLN A 89 11.36 19.60 0.05
C GLN A 89 12.49 19.93 1.04
N GLY A 90 13.67 19.32 0.88
CA GLY A 90 14.88 19.68 1.63
C GLY A 90 14.81 19.38 3.13
N SER A 91 14.05 18.36 3.53
CA SER A 91 13.99 17.91 4.92
C SER A 91 15.29 17.22 5.33
N SER A 92 15.40 16.82 6.60
CA SER A 92 16.55 16.05 7.07
C SER A 92 16.61 14.62 6.51
N ALA A 93 15.52 14.12 5.93
CA ALA A 93 15.45 12.79 5.31
C ALA A 93 15.74 12.83 3.81
N ASP A 94 15.70 14.01 3.20
CA ASP A 94 16.06 14.21 1.80
C ASP A 94 17.54 13.86 1.58
N ASP A 95 17.77 12.81 0.79
CA ASP A 95 19.09 12.31 0.43
C ASP A 95 19.52 12.70 -1.00
N GLY A 96 18.73 13.56 -1.65
CA GLY A 96 19.00 14.12 -2.98
C GLY A 96 18.56 13.23 -4.15
N ARG A 97 18.00 12.03 -3.92
CA ARG A 97 17.54 11.17 -5.02
C ARG A 97 16.31 11.70 -5.75
N CYS A 98 15.53 12.58 -5.15
CA CYS A 98 14.49 13.33 -5.88
C CYS A 98 15.07 14.42 -6.81
N GLY A 99 16.34 14.79 -6.69
CA GLY A 99 16.94 15.89 -7.45
C GLY A 99 17.08 15.66 -8.96
N SER A 100 16.78 14.45 -9.46
CA SER A 100 16.70 14.16 -10.88
C SER A 100 15.34 14.55 -11.49
N SER A 101 14.25 14.48 -10.71
CA SER A 101 12.89 14.76 -11.18
C SER A 101 12.76 16.19 -11.70
N GLY A 102 12.14 16.31 -12.88
CA GLY A 102 11.85 17.59 -13.54
C GLY A 102 10.47 18.18 -13.25
N ASP A 103 9.62 17.43 -12.57
CA ASP A 103 8.20 17.70 -12.33
C ASP A 103 7.84 17.86 -10.85
N THR A 104 8.78 17.60 -9.92
CA THR A 104 8.56 17.76 -8.47
C THR A 104 7.89 19.09 -8.10
N GLN A 105 6.79 19.00 -7.36
CA GLN A 105 6.06 20.12 -6.78
C GLN A 105 6.31 20.23 -5.29
N SER A 106 6.26 21.47 -4.77
CA SER A 106 6.51 21.72 -3.35
C SER A 106 5.31 21.39 -2.43
N VAL A 107 4.25 20.79 -2.98
CA VAL A 107 3.00 20.49 -2.26
C VAL A 107 2.40 19.20 -2.78
N THR A 108 1.78 18.40 -1.90
CA THR A 108 0.92 17.28 -2.35
C THR A 108 -0.54 17.71 -2.49
N SER A 109 -1.36 16.93 -3.21
CA SER A 109 -2.78 17.23 -3.40
C SER A 109 -3.58 17.41 -2.10
N PHE A 110 -3.19 16.75 -1.01
CA PHE A 110 -3.93 16.81 0.27
C PHE A 110 -3.23 17.58 1.39
N GLN A 111 -2.29 18.46 1.02
CA GLN A 111 -1.60 19.33 1.96
C GLN A 111 -2.55 20.05 2.92
N ASP A 112 -3.63 20.66 2.41
CA ASP A 112 -4.54 21.46 3.24
C ASP A 112 -5.36 20.60 4.21
N GLN A 113 -5.69 19.36 3.83
CA GLN A 113 -6.32 18.38 4.71
C GLN A 113 -5.37 17.99 5.83
N LEU A 114 -4.09 17.75 5.54
CA LEU A 114 -3.10 17.42 6.56
C LEU A 114 -2.86 18.59 7.51
N LYS A 115 -2.74 19.83 7.00
CA LYS A 115 -2.66 21.04 7.84
C LYS A 115 -3.82 21.14 8.83
N SER A 116 -5.01 20.66 8.47
CA SER A 116 -6.20 20.71 9.31
C SER A 116 -6.12 19.82 10.55
N TYR A 117 -5.23 18.82 10.56
CA TYR A 117 -4.97 17.98 11.73
C TYR A 117 -4.18 18.70 12.82
N GLY A 118 -3.61 19.88 12.56
CA GLY A 118 -2.99 20.68 13.61
C GLY A 118 -1.66 20.13 14.17
N THR A 119 -1.13 19.05 13.60
CA THR A 119 0.22 18.50 13.89
C THR A 119 1.32 19.44 13.40
N ASP A 120 2.59 19.18 13.74
CA ASP A 120 3.70 20.02 13.26
C ASP A 120 3.95 19.83 11.75
N GLN A 121 3.70 18.62 11.24
CA GLN A 121 3.73 18.28 9.83
C GLN A 121 2.61 18.97 9.04
N LYS A 122 2.97 19.71 7.98
CA LYS A 122 2.02 20.50 7.17
C LYS A 122 1.74 19.93 5.80
N ASP A 123 2.52 18.96 5.37
CA ASP A 123 2.41 18.27 4.09
C ASP A 123 3.10 16.92 4.20
N LEU A 124 2.91 16.02 3.25
CA LEU A 124 3.69 14.79 3.19
C LEU A 124 5.12 15.10 2.73
N ASP A 125 6.07 14.30 3.17
CA ASP A 125 7.47 14.36 2.77
C ASP A 125 7.79 13.05 2.08
N ALA A 126 8.10 13.07 0.77
CA ALA A 126 8.33 11.87 -0.03
C ALA A 126 9.42 10.94 0.51
N ASN A 127 10.39 11.47 1.28
CA ASN A 127 11.50 10.73 1.87
C ASN A 127 11.15 10.07 3.22
N ILE A 128 10.02 10.45 3.83
CA ILE A 128 9.57 9.98 5.15
C ILE A 128 8.24 9.25 5.06
N HIS A 129 7.29 9.79 4.31
CA HIS A 129 5.91 9.33 4.30
C HIS A 129 5.71 8.40 3.10
N PRO A 130 5.50 7.09 3.29
CA PRO A 130 4.92 6.25 2.24
C PRO A 130 3.57 6.82 1.84
N TYR A 131 3.48 7.32 0.62
CA TYR A 131 2.21 7.68 0.01
C TYR A 131 2.13 7.16 -1.42
N VAL A 132 0.90 7.08 -1.89
CA VAL A 132 0.53 6.62 -3.21
C VAL A 132 -0.15 7.77 -3.93
N VAL A 133 0.20 7.93 -5.21
CA VAL A 133 -0.51 8.79 -6.14
C VAL A 133 -1.65 7.97 -6.72
N PHE A 134 -2.89 8.37 -6.44
CA PHE A 134 -4.07 7.58 -6.82
C PHE A 134 -5.22 8.50 -7.23
N GLY A 135 -5.86 8.21 -8.35
CA GLY A 135 -6.76 9.14 -8.99
C GLY A 135 -6.06 9.99 -10.03
N ASN A 136 -6.86 10.46 -10.99
CA ASN A 136 -6.39 11.26 -12.10
C ASN A 136 -7.32 12.47 -12.25
N VAL A 137 -6.75 13.65 -12.10
CA VAL A 137 -7.44 14.94 -12.19
C VAL A 137 -6.98 15.68 -13.44
N GLY A 138 -7.84 16.51 -14.01
CA GLY A 138 -7.48 17.24 -15.22
C GLY A 138 -8.66 17.81 -15.99
N THR A 139 -8.34 18.60 -17.01
CA THR A 139 -9.30 19.26 -17.91
C THR A 139 -8.96 19.05 -19.39
N LYS A 140 -7.82 18.44 -19.71
CA LYS A 140 -7.35 18.11 -21.06
C LYS A 140 -8.40 17.27 -21.78
N LYS A 141 -8.71 17.68 -23.01
CA LYS A 141 -9.75 17.05 -23.81
C LYS A 141 -9.34 15.61 -24.17
N ASN A 142 -10.27 14.67 -24.00
CA ASN A 142 -10.05 13.24 -24.23
C ASN A 142 -9.00 12.61 -23.30
N TRP A 143 -8.74 13.25 -22.15
CA TRP A 143 -7.90 12.69 -21.10
C TRP A 143 -8.77 11.88 -20.12
N PRO A 144 -8.44 10.60 -19.87
CA PRO A 144 -9.06 9.83 -18.81
C PRO A 144 -8.88 10.50 -17.45
N THR A 145 -9.92 10.49 -16.63
CA THR A 145 -9.86 11.00 -15.24
C THR A 145 -10.54 9.99 -14.33
N PHE A 146 -10.09 9.95 -13.08
CA PHE A 146 -10.68 9.12 -12.05
C PHE A 146 -10.73 9.89 -10.73
N ASP A 147 -11.93 10.28 -10.32
CA ASP A 147 -12.19 10.92 -9.04
C ASP A 147 -12.46 9.85 -7.99
N ALA A 148 -11.41 9.44 -7.28
CA ALA A 148 -11.49 8.37 -6.28
C ALA A 148 -12.48 8.71 -5.13
N GLN A 149 -12.75 9.98 -4.86
CA GLN A 149 -13.70 10.39 -3.82
C GLN A 149 -15.14 10.05 -4.19
N LYS A 150 -15.49 10.05 -5.48
CA LYS A 150 -16.81 9.57 -5.95
C LYS A 150 -17.03 8.09 -5.66
N HIS A 151 -15.96 7.33 -5.48
CA HIS A 151 -16.00 5.91 -5.13
C HIS A 151 -15.75 5.66 -3.64
N GLY A 152 -15.78 6.71 -2.81
CA GLY A 152 -15.74 6.60 -1.36
C GLY A 152 -14.34 6.52 -0.75
N ILE A 153 -13.28 6.57 -1.56
CA ILE A 153 -11.92 6.78 -1.06
C ILE A 153 -11.86 8.19 -0.44
N LYS A 154 -11.18 8.33 0.69
CA LYS A 154 -11.11 9.59 1.43
C LYS A 154 -9.68 10.12 1.40
N PRO A 155 -9.45 11.42 1.14
CA PRO A 155 -8.12 12.00 1.24
C PRO A 155 -7.41 11.56 2.51
N LEU A 156 -6.13 11.24 2.39
CA LEU A 156 -5.30 10.71 3.48
C LEU A 156 -5.74 9.32 4.01
N SER A 157 -6.52 8.55 3.26
CA SER A 157 -6.83 7.16 3.62
C SER A 157 -5.62 6.25 3.47
N VAL A 158 -5.49 5.26 4.35
CA VAL A 158 -4.53 4.17 4.20
C VAL A 158 -4.82 3.38 2.91
N MET A 159 -3.74 3.03 2.21
CA MET A 159 -3.70 2.12 1.07
C MET A 159 -2.70 1.00 1.37
N ALA A 160 -2.86 -0.16 0.71
CA ALA A 160 -1.89 -1.25 0.77
C ALA A 160 -1.21 -1.41 -0.59
N VAL A 161 0.12 -1.54 -0.57
CA VAL A 161 0.94 -1.73 -1.78
C VAL A 161 1.73 -3.02 -1.66
N VAL A 162 1.63 -3.88 -2.67
CA VAL A 162 2.31 -5.19 -2.71
C VAL A 162 3.33 -5.21 -3.85
N CYS A 163 4.61 -5.21 -3.49
CA CYS A 163 5.75 -5.21 -4.39
C CYS A 163 6.64 -6.43 -4.10
N GLY A 164 6.70 -7.36 -5.06
CA GLY A 164 7.32 -8.68 -4.83
C GLY A 164 6.65 -9.47 -3.70
N ASP A 165 7.47 -9.91 -2.74
CA ASP A 165 7.05 -10.67 -1.55
C ASP A 165 6.83 -9.78 -0.31
N LYS A 166 6.78 -8.46 -0.49
CA LYS A 166 6.57 -7.48 0.58
C LYS A 166 5.25 -6.73 0.40
N MET A 167 4.66 -6.32 1.52
CA MET A 167 3.55 -5.38 1.56
C MET A 167 3.91 -4.20 2.46
N PHE A 168 3.47 -3.01 2.08
CA PHE A 168 3.59 -1.80 2.89
C PHE A 168 2.27 -1.06 2.93
N TYR A 169 2.01 -0.40 4.05
CA TYR A 169 0.96 0.61 4.09
C TYR A 169 1.50 1.96 3.63
N GLY A 170 0.70 2.65 2.83
CA GLY A 170 0.91 4.05 2.49
C GLY A 170 -0.36 4.84 2.71
N ILE A 171 -0.27 6.14 2.51
CA ILE A 171 -1.43 7.03 2.49
C ILE A 171 -1.76 7.39 1.05
N TRP A 172 -3.04 7.50 0.71
CA TRP A 172 -3.41 8.23 -0.50
C TRP A 172 -3.07 9.71 -0.31
N GLY A 173 -1.93 10.11 -0.87
CA GLY A 173 -1.29 11.40 -0.61
C GLY A 173 -1.41 12.38 -1.77
N ASP A 174 -1.44 11.86 -3.00
CA ASP A 174 -1.46 12.67 -4.20
C ASP A 174 -2.39 12.13 -5.31
N GLU A 175 -2.58 12.92 -6.36
CA GLU A 175 -3.36 12.61 -7.54
C GLU A 175 -2.57 12.97 -8.81
N ASN A 176 -2.60 12.11 -9.83
CA ASN A 176 -1.94 12.41 -11.10
C ASN A 176 -2.70 13.52 -11.86
N GLY A 177 -1.96 14.48 -12.41
CA GLY A 177 -2.50 15.54 -13.25
C GLY A 177 -2.80 15.13 -14.69
N ASP A 178 -3.14 16.13 -15.51
CA ASP A 178 -3.18 16.02 -16.97
C ASP A 178 -1.94 16.62 -17.66
N ASP A 179 -0.83 16.61 -16.92
CA ASP A 179 0.52 16.86 -17.39
C ASP A 179 1.08 15.66 -18.16
N GLY A 180 2.09 15.90 -19.00
CA GLY A 180 2.63 14.89 -19.89
C GLY A 180 1.74 14.55 -21.10
N ASP A 181 2.07 13.42 -21.73
CA ASP A 181 1.47 12.96 -22.98
C ASP A 181 0.37 11.91 -22.78
N GLU A 182 0.39 11.17 -21.66
CA GLU A 182 -0.50 10.05 -21.33
C GLU A 182 -1.00 10.10 -19.87
N ALA A 183 -2.20 9.57 -19.60
CA ALA A 183 -2.78 9.56 -18.26
C ALA A 183 -2.20 8.41 -17.44
N MET A 184 -1.21 8.71 -16.59
CA MET A 184 -0.42 7.72 -15.88
C MET A 184 -1.12 7.18 -14.61
N VAL A 185 -0.78 5.95 -14.24
CA VAL A 185 -1.12 5.32 -12.95
C VAL A 185 0.07 4.48 -12.49
N GLY A 186 0.11 4.15 -11.19
CA GLY A 186 1.16 3.31 -10.63
C GLY A 186 2.35 4.13 -10.15
N GLU A 187 2.10 5.13 -9.31
CA GLU A 187 3.13 6.04 -8.81
C GLU A 187 3.07 6.13 -7.28
N ALA A 188 4.24 6.28 -6.65
CA ALA A 188 4.39 6.29 -5.20
C ALA A 188 5.56 7.15 -4.74
N SER A 189 5.54 7.56 -3.48
CA SER A 189 6.63 8.34 -2.90
C SER A 189 7.97 7.60 -2.97
N ILE A 190 9.07 8.36 -3.15
CA ILE A 190 10.41 7.78 -3.25
C ILE A 190 10.76 6.87 -2.06
N SER A 191 10.29 7.17 -0.85
CA SER A 191 10.52 6.32 0.33
C SER A 191 9.82 4.96 0.23
N LEU A 192 8.60 4.91 -0.31
CA LEU A 192 7.88 3.65 -0.56
C LEU A 192 8.54 2.83 -1.66
N ALA A 193 8.91 3.48 -2.77
CA ALA A 193 9.64 2.79 -3.84
C ALA A 193 10.99 2.25 -3.38
N THR A 194 11.72 3.02 -2.57
CA THR A 194 12.98 2.57 -1.95
C THR A 194 12.76 1.34 -1.06
N ALA A 195 11.68 1.30 -0.29
CA ALA A 195 11.36 0.14 0.56
C ALA A 195 11.04 -1.13 -0.27
N CYS A 196 10.39 -0.94 -1.43
CA CYS A 196 10.08 -2.01 -2.37
C CYS A 196 11.32 -2.54 -3.11
N PHE A 197 12.09 -1.63 -3.72
CA PHE A 197 13.06 -1.98 -4.77
C PHE A 197 14.51 -1.58 -4.47
N GLY A 198 14.74 -0.86 -3.37
CA GLY A 198 16.07 -0.47 -2.89
C GLY A 198 16.51 0.92 -3.33
N ASP A 199 17.77 1.25 -2.99
CA ASP A 199 18.31 2.61 -3.05
C ASP A 199 18.60 3.11 -4.47
N ASP A 200 18.49 2.25 -5.49
CA ASP A 200 18.65 2.64 -6.90
C ASP A 200 17.46 3.48 -7.42
N MET A 201 16.35 3.53 -6.67
CA MET A 201 15.20 4.38 -6.98
C MET A 201 15.55 5.87 -6.83
N ASN A 202 15.17 6.68 -7.81
CA ASN A 202 15.34 8.14 -7.81
C ASN A 202 14.22 8.81 -8.62
N GLY A 203 14.14 10.14 -8.61
CA GLY A 203 13.03 10.88 -9.21
C GLY A 203 12.77 10.60 -10.70
N ASP A 204 13.73 10.04 -11.44
CA ASP A 204 13.55 9.65 -12.86
C ASP A 204 13.69 8.13 -13.09
N ASN A 205 13.81 7.34 -12.02
CA ASN A 205 14.08 5.90 -12.10
C ASN A 205 13.22 5.14 -11.09
N GLY A 206 12.03 4.76 -11.54
CA GLY A 206 11.12 3.86 -10.85
C GLY A 206 11.36 2.39 -11.19
N HIS A 207 10.30 1.60 -11.09
CA HIS A 207 10.28 0.18 -11.39
C HIS A 207 9.31 -0.13 -12.53
N ASP A 208 9.84 -0.36 -13.73
CA ASP A 208 9.08 -0.53 -14.98
C ASP A 208 8.21 -1.80 -15.08
N LYS A 209 8.35 -2.77 -14.16
CA LYS A 209 7.60 -4.04 -14.31
C LYS A 209 6.20 -3.91 -13.75
N ASP A 210 5.22 -4.38 -14.51
CA ASP A 210 3.80 -4.48 -14.16
C ASP A 210 3.48 -5.56 -13.07
N ASP A 211 4.14 -5.52 -11.92
CA ASP A 211 4.02 -6.52 -10.85
C ASP A 211 3.68 -5.95 -9.46
N VAL A 212 3.34 -4.66 -9.39
CA VAL A 212 2.92 -3.96 -8.17
C VAL A 212 1.40 -3.89 -8.09
N LEU A 213 0.85 -4.32 -6.95
CA LEU A 213 -0.58 -4.19 -6.66
C LEU A 213 -0.81 -3.02 -5.71
N TYR A 214 -1.67 -2.08 -6.11
CA TYR A 214 -2.17 -0.99 -5.27
C TYR A 214 -3.61 -1.29 -4.88
N ILE A 215 -3.92 -1.23 -3.59
CA ILE A 215 -5.25 -1.50 -3.03
C ILE A 215 -5.73 -0.27 -2.26
N ALA A 216 -6.79 0.35 -2.75
CA ALA A 216 -7.49 1.45 -2.12
C ALA A 216 -8.71 0.94 -1.34
N PHE A 217 -8.97 1.56 -0.19
CA PHE A 217 -10.05 1.16 0.70
C PHE A 217 -11.09 2.29 0.85
N PRO A 218 -12.28 2.20 0.21
CA PRO A 218 -13.36 3.13 0.46
C PRO A 218 -13.83 3.10 1.91
N GLY A 219 -14.22 4.28 2.42
CA GLY A 219 -14.78 4.43 3.76
C GLY A 219 -13.94 5.29 4.69
N SER A 220 -14.60 5.87 5.69
CA SER A 220 -13.97 6.70 6.72
C SER A 220 -13.09 5.91 7.68
N ASP A 221 -13.31 4.60 7.79
CA ASP A 221 -12.50 3.70 8.60
C ASP A 221 -11.09 3.49 8.03
N ALA A 222 -10.88 3.84 6.76
CA ALA A 222 -9.57 3.86 6.14
C ALA A 222 -8.76 5.12 6.47
N VAL A 223 -9.38 6.16 7.02
CA VAL A 223 -8.68 7.41 7.37
C VAL A 223 -8.12 7.29 8.79
N PRO A 224 -6.78 7.33 8.98
CA PRO A 224 -6.20 7.28 10.32
C PRO A 224 -6.57 8.53 11.14
N GLY A 225 -6.73 9.68 10.48
CA GLY A 225 -7.01 10.95 11.14
C GLY A 225 -5.79 11.47 11.92
N GLU A 226 -5.99 12.55 12.67
CA GLU A 226 -4.94 13.24 13.44
C GLU A 226 -4.17 12.29 14.37
N ASP A 227 -4.86 11.45 15.14
CA ASP A 227 -4.25 10.60 16.17
C ASP A 227 -3.91 9.17 15.68
N GLY A 228 -4.28 8.81 14.45
CA GLY A 228 -4.18 7.43 13.94
C GLY A 228 -2.91 7.11 13.16
N ALA A 229 -2.04 8.10 12.94
CA ALA A 229 -0.75 7.95 12.29
C ALA A 229 0.27 8.91 12.94
N ASP A 230 1.56 8.55 12.89
CA ASP A 230 2.64 9.40 13.39
C ASP A 230 3.03 10.44 12.33
N TRP A 231 2.18 11.43 12.08
CA TRP A 231 2.41 12.47 11.06
C TRP A 231 3.73 13.23 11.24
N ASP A 232 4.28 13.28 12.46
CA ASP A 232 5.53 13.96 12.75
C ASP A 232 6.75 13.00 12.73
N ALA A 233 6.58 11.77 12.23
CA ALA A 233 7.63 10.78 12.07
C ALA A 233 8.87 11.35 11.36
N LYS A 234 10.04 10.81 11.71
CA LYS A 234 11.33 11.30 11.18
C LYS A 234 11.95 10.38 10.14
N ASN A 235 11.30 9.26 9.85
CA ASN A 235 11.76 8.28 8.88
C ASN A 235 10.59 7.39 8.43
N PHE A 236 10.78 6.74 7.27
CA PHE A 236 9.84 5.78 6.68
C PHE A 236 9.30 4.75 7.65
N LYS A 237 10.20 4.12 8.42
CA LYS A 237 9.84 2.97 9.25
C LYS A 237 8.84 3.39 10.33
N ASP A 238 9.12 4.47 11.06
CA ASP A 238 8.25 4.92 12.15
C ASP A 238 6.86 5.33 11.61
N PHE A 239 6.81 6.00 10.46
CA PHE A 239 5.53 6.35 9.83
C PHE A 239 4.76 5.11 9.35
N GLU A 240 5.38 4.22 8.57
CA GLU A 240 4.73 3.01 8.05
C GLU A 240 4.21 2.12 9.18
N GLU A 241 5.01 1.91 10.24
CA GLU A 241 4.62 1.10 11.38
C GLU A 241 3.39 1.70 12.10
N SER A 242 3.29 3.04 12.16
CA SER A 242 2.15 3.73 12.76
C SER A 242 0.82 3.45 12.05
N LEU A 243 0.85 3.19 10.74
CA LEU A 243 -0.36 2.88 9.95
C LEU A 243 -0.92 1.48 10.22
N GLY A 244 -0.13 0.59 10.83
CA GLY A 244 -0.50 -0.82 11.01
C GLY A 244 -1.85 -1.03 11.72
N GLY A 245 -2.16 -0.21 12.73
CA GLY A 245 -3.42 -0.35 13.47
C GLY A 245 -4.69 -0.13 12.63
N VAL A 246 -4.60 0.70 11.59
CA VAL A 246 -5.67 0.91 10.61
C VAL A 246 -5.53 -0.11 9.48
N GLY A 247 -4.35 -0.16 8.85
CA GLY A 247 -4.07 -1.02 7.69
C GLY A 247 -4.34 -2.50 7.93
N ASP A 248 -3.95 -3.05 9.07
CA ASP A 248 -4.15 -4.47 9.39
C ASP A 248 -5.65 -4.82 9.45
N LYS A 249 -6.50 -3.91 9.94
CA LYS A 249 -7.96 -4.08 9.95
C LYS A 249 -8.53 -4.01 8.54
N LEU A 250 -8.03 -3.11 7.70
CA LEU A 250 -8.51 -2.95 6.33
C LEU A 250 -8.21 -4.19 5.49
N VAL A 251 -6.97 -4.69 5.60
CA VAL A 251 -6.47 -5.89 4.92
C VAL A 251 -7.20 -7.14 5.38
N ALA A 252 -7.52 -7.26 6.67
CA ALA A 252 -8.26 -8.42 7.20
C ALA A 252 -9.66 -8.61 6.59
N ARG A 253 -10.25 -7.58 5.97
CA ARG A 253 -11.56 -7.68 5.28
C ARG A 253 -11.48 -8.45 3.96
N ILE A 254 -10.31 -8.39 3.31
CA ILE A 254 -10.04 -9.16 2.10
C ILE A 254 -9.85 -10.60 2.58
N GLU A 255 -10.89 -11.43 2.40
CA GLU A 255 -11.07 -12.83 2.84
C GLU A 255 -12.08 -13.15 3.97
N ASP A 256 -12.95 -12.24 4.40
CA ASP A 256 -13.96 -12.58 5.43
C ASP A 256 -15.38 -12.96 4.91
N THR A 257 -15.51 -13.46 3.67
CA THR A 257 -16.82 -13.86 3.10
C THR A 257 -16.80 -15.16 2.31
N ASP A 258 -16.26 -16.24 2.90
CA ASP A 258 -16.76 -17.63 2.80
C ASP A 258 -15.68 -18.63 3.24
N SER A 259 -15.37 -18.64 4.54
CA SER A 259 -14.74 -19.82 5.17
C SER A 259 -15.78 -20.94 5.36
N GLY A 260 -16.33 -21.42 4.24
CA GLY A 260 -17.01 -22.71 4.12
C GLY A 260 -16.05 -23.91 4.16
N ALA A 261 -14.85 -23.73 4.73
CA ALA A 261 -13.93 -24.81 5.04
C ALA A 261 -13.28 -24.52 6.40
N SER A 262 -13.95 -24.97 7.45
CA SER A 262 -13.27 -25.28 8.71
C SER A 262 -12.09 -26.20 8.39
N CYS A 263 -10.87 -25.65 8.41
CA CYS A 263 -9.67 -26.45 8.41
C CYS A 263 -9.61 -27.15 9.76
N LEU A 264 -10.24 -28.32 9.82
CA LEU A 264 -10.10 -29.27 10.92
C LEU A 264 -8.61 -29.60 11.05
N TRP A 265 -7.98 -29.09 12.10
CA TRP A 265 -6.69 -29.56 12.55
C TRP A 265 -6.72 -31.09 12.70
N PRO A 266 -5.80 -31.84 12.07
CA PRO A 266 -5.66 -33.26 12.33
C PRO A 266 -5.11 -33.46 13.74
N GLY A 267 -6.00 -33.87 14.64
CA GLY A 267 -5.77 -34.64 15.86
C GLY A 267 -4.40 -34.57 16.52
N THR A 268 -4.30 -33.74 17.56
CA THR A 268 -3.51 -34.13 18.72
C THR A 268 -4.21 -35.33 19.38
N TRP A 269 -3.48 -36.43 19.53
CA TRP A 269 -3.92 -37.61 20.26
C TRP A 269 -4.14 -37.24 21.73
N GLY A 270 -5.37 -36.87 22.07
CA GLY A 270 -5.84 -36.84 23.44
C GLY A 270 -6.06 -38.28 23.92
N MET A 271 -5.21 -38.75 24.83
CA MET A 271 -5.45 -39.95 25.64
C MET A 271 -6.80 -39.80 26.36
N GLY A 272 -7.85 -40.38 25.79
CA GLY A 272 -9.13 -40.58 26.46
C GLY A 272 -8.99 -41.69 27.49
N LEU A 273 -8.94 -41.30 28.76
CA LEU A 273 -9.08 -42.19 29.91
C LEU A 273 -10.47 -42.86 29.87
N LEU A 274 -10.50 -44.15 29.56
CA LEU A 274 -11.70 -44.99 29.72
C LEU A 274 -11.98 -45.19 31.22
N VAL A 275 -12.97 -44.48 31.75
CA VAL A 275 -13.60 -44.82 33.03
C VAL A 275 -14.80 -45.71 32.74
N ALA A 276 -14.63 -47.02 32.92
CA ALA A 276 -15.71 -47.99 32.88
C ALA A 276 -16.57 -47.86 34.16
N SER A 277 -17.81 -47.43 34.03
CA SER A 277 -18.83 -47.59 35.08
C SER A 277 -19.52 -48.94 34.92
N ALA A 278 -19.38 -49.80 35.93
CA ALA A 278 -20.12 -51.04 36.07
C ALA A 278 -21.56 -50.74 36.49
N MET A 279 -22.53 -51.16 35.68
CA MET A 279 -23.92 -51.31 36.12
C MET A 279 -24.18 -52.79 36.41
N ALA A 280 -24.38 -53.11 37.69
CA ALA A 280 -24.90 -54.38 38.14
C ALA A 280 -26.41 -54.43 37.90
N ALA A 281 -26.86 -55.44 37.15
CA ALA A 281 -28.28 -55.82 37.08
C ALA A 281 -28.49 -57.08 37.93
N MET A 282 -29.20 -56.91 39.05
CA MET A 282 -29.93 -57.98 39.72
C MET A 282 -31.23 -58.23 38.95
N VAL A 283 -31.53 -59.47 38.55
CA VAL A 283 -32.87 -60.10 38.64
C VAL A 283 -32.69 -61.63 38.59
N VAL A 284 -33.07 -62.27 39.70
CA VAL A 284 -33.56 -63.66 39.96
C VAL A 284 -32.82 -64.84 39.33
#